data_AF-A0A7W4WG86-F1
#
_entry.id   AF-A0A7W4WG86-F1
#
_cell.length_a   1.000
_cell.length_b   1.000
_cell.length_c   1.000
_cell.angle_alpha   90.00
_cell.angle_beta   90.00
_cell.angle_gamma   90.00
#
_symmetry.space_group_name_H-M   'P 1'
#
loop_
_entity.id
_entity.type
_entity.pdbx_description
1 polymer ?
#
loop_
_entity_poly.entity_id
_entity_poly.type
_entity_poly.pdbx_seq_one_letter_code
_entity_poly.pdbx_strand_id
1 'polypeptide(L)'
;MKESLETRFAKFLEHTVGAESIDALHTPSSNDPKMADYYLADRKIVAEFKSLNADQMAKGAAVVDEHLSNKEEVIFGTLPSSRITDSPEEEKALKHKIQDKMTTRIKKVCSKANKQLAKQFEKLPHLATGVLILINEDNTSLHPSMIAERVIDFAASQPRSIHYCLMIFESHKIKAMGKLLPYPLLLDLTRSARQRRSLGFLQSVQWQWAKTYGHTEKVLSDERNPIAYFPEDLTFGG
;
A
#
# COMPACT_ATOMS: atom_id res chain seq x y z
N MET A 1 -9.91 23.94 -4.79
CA MET A 1 -9.32 22.62 -5.11
C MET A 1 -9.51 21.70 -3.92
N LYS A 2 -9.86 20.43 -4.14
CA LYS A 2 -9.87 19.41 -3.07
C LYS A 2 -8.43 19.20 -2.61
N GLU A 3 -8.21 19.13 -1.30
CA GLU A 3 -6.89 18.83 -0.73
C GLU A 3 -6.52 17.36 -0.99
N SER A 4 -5.26 17.10 -1.38
CA SER A 4 -4.80 15.75 -1.71
C SER A 4 -4.86 14.80 -0.50
N LEU A 5 -4.96 13.50 -0.76
CA LEU A 5 -4.98 12.48 0.28
C LEU A 5 -3.68 12.50 1.10
N GLU A 6 -2.55 12.73 0.44
CA GLU A 6 -1.24 12.85 1.08
C GLU A 6 -1.20 14.03 2.06
N THR A 7 -1.66 15.21 1.63
CA THR A 7 -1.70 16.39 2.50
C THR A 7 -2.68 16.21 3.65
N ARG A 8 -3.88 15.67 3.40
CA ARG A 8 -4.87 15.39 4.46
C ARG A 8 -4.33 14.42 5.50
N PHE A 9 -3.63 13.37 5.07
CA PHE A 9 -3.08 12.39 6.00
C PHE A 9 -1.85 12.92 6.76
N ALA A 10 -0.98 13.70 6.10
CA ALA A 10 0.11 14.39 6.77
C ALA A 10 -0.40 15.31 7.90
N LYS A 11 -1.39 16.17 7.60
CA LYS A 11 -2.06 17.00 8.60
C LYS A 11 -2.68 16.18 9.73
N PHE A 12 -3.29 15.04 9.41
CA PHE A 12 -3.82 14.15 10.44
C PHE A 12 -2.73 13.61 11.37
N LEU A 13 -1.56 13.23 10.83
CA LEU A 13 -0.43 12.80 11.67
C LEU A 13 0.12 13.93 12.53
N GLU A 14 0.18 15.17 12.03
CA GLU A 14 0.63 16.33 12.82
C GLU A 14 -0.24 16.56 14.08
N HIS A 15 -1.51 16.18 14.04
CA HIS A 15 -2.43 16.25 15.18
C HIS A 15 -2.46 14.96 16.02
N THR A 16 -1.70 13.93 15.63
CA THR A 16 -1.62 12.67 16.37
C THR A 16 -0.62 12.84 17.52
N VAL A 17 -1.06 12.58 18.75
CA VAL A 17 -0.20 12.69 19.94
C VAL A 17 1.03 11.78 19.81
N GLY A 18 2.21 12.35 20.05
CA GLY A 18 3.50 11.66 19.95
C GLY A 18 3.99 11.45 18.52
N ALA A 19 3.41 12.14 17.54
CA ALA A 19 3.91 12.22 16.17
C ALA A 19 4.79 13.47 15.97
N GLU A 20 5.87 13.32 15.21
CA GLU A 20 6.79 14.41 14.87
C GLU A 20 7.18 14.27 13.39
N SER A 21 7.07 15.35 12.61
CA SER A 21 7.62 15.40 11.26
C SER A 21 9.14 15.53 11.34
N ILE A 22 9.87 14.65 10.66
CA ILE A 22 11.34 14.66 10.65
C ILE A 22 11.86 15.86 9.86
N ASP A 23 11.19 16.22 8.75
CA ASP A 23 11.54 17.38 7.94
C ASP A 23 11.30 18.71 8.68
N ALA A 24 10.34 18.77 9.61
CA ALA A 24 10.11 19.95 10.43
C ALA A 24 11.19 20.15 11.51
N LEU A 25 11.88 19.07 11.92
CA LEU A 25 12.91 19.09 12.97
C LEU A 25 14.31 19.39 12.44
N HIS A 26 14.55 19.23 11.14
CA HIS A 26 15.88 19.35 10.54
C HIS A 26 15.76 20.13 9.24
N THR A 27 16.57 21.16 9.05
CA THR A 27 16.68 21.83 7.74
C THR A 27 17.63 21.01 6.88
N PRO A 28 17.15 20.22 5.89
CA PRO A 28 18.02 19.33 5.13
C PRO A 28 19.06 20.12 4.34
N SER A 29 20.33 19.77 4.49
CA SER A 29 21.37 20.22 3.56
C SER A 29 21.35 19.34 2.30
N SER A 30 21.87 19.85 1.17
CA SER A 30 21.90 19.09 -0.10
C SER A 30 22.68 17.77 -0.05
N ASN A 31 23.53 17.61 0.96
CA ASN A 31 24.34 16.41 1.21
C ASN A 31 23.71 15.47 2.25
N ASP A 32 22.60 15.88 2.88
CA ASP A 32 21.96 15.04 3.88
C ASP A 32 21.30 13.82 3.20
N PRO A 33 21.60 12.61 3.69
CA PRO A 33 20.98 11.40 3.19
C PRO A 33 19.47 11.43 3.46
N LYS A 34 18.65 11.03 2.46
CA LYS A 34 17.19 10.99 2.58
C LYS A 34 16.74 10.28 3.85
N MET A 35 15.97 10.98 4.66
CA MET A 35 15.44 10.49 5.93
C MET A 35 14.04 9.90 5.73
N ALA A 36 13.50 9.32 6.80
CA ALA A 36 12.08 8.99 6.84
C ALA A 36 11.27 10.24 7.17
N ASP A 37 9.97 10.20 6.92
CA ASP A 37 9.13 11.40 6.98
C ASP A 37 8.65 11.71 8.41
N TYR A 38 8.36 10.70 9.24
CA TYR A 38 7.81 10.89 10.58
C TYR A 38 8.39 9.96 11.65
N TYR A 39 8.44 10.47 12.87
CA TYR A 39 8.45 9.67 14.09
C TYR A 39 7.05 9.59 14.68
N LEU A 40 6.65 8.43 15.22
CA LEU A 40 5.36 8.23 15.89
C LEU A 40 5.55 7.55 17.25
N ALA A 41 4.54 7.66 18.11
CA ALA A 41 4.50 7.06 19.44
C ALA A 41 5.74 7.41 20.30
N ASP A 42 6.09 8.69 20.37
CA ASP A 42 7.26 9.20 21.09
C ASP A 42 8.57 8.60 20.53
N ARG A 43 8.70 8.63 19.19
CA ARG A 43 9.86 8.11 18.45
C ARG A 43 10.11 6.61 18.59
N LYS A 44 9.12 5.84 19.08
CA LYS A 44 9.16 4.36 19.10
C LYS A 44 8.87 3.77 17.72
N ILE A 45 8.26 4.54 16.83
CA ILE A 45 7.92 4.17 15.47
C ILE A 45 8.58 5.16 14.50
N VAL A 46 9.14 4.65 13.41
CA VAL A 46 9.61 5.43 12.26
C VAL A 46 8.67 5.14 11.10
N ALA A 47 8.11 6.18 10.48
CA ALA A 47 7.18 6.04 9.38
C ALA A 47 7.71 6.69 8.10
N GLU A 48 7.58 5.97 6.99
CA GLU A 48 7.93 6.43 5.63
C GLU A 48 6.68 6.51 4.76
N PHE A 49 6.48 7.62 4.07
CA PHE A 49 5.39 7.91 3.16
C PHE A 49 5.76 7.67 1.71
N LYS A 50 4.86 6.97 0.99
CA LYS A 50 4.99 6.78 -0.45
C LYS A 50 3.63 6.88 -1.15
N SER A 51 3.51 7.91 -1.99
CA SER A 51 2.38 8.15 -2.89
C SER A 51 2.47 7.23 -4.13
N LEU A 52 1.36 6.62 -4.53
CA LEU A 52 1.25 5.66 -5.64
C LEU A 52 0.47 6.24 -6.83
N ASN A 53 0.91 7.37 -7.36
CA ASN A 53 0.13 8.16 -8.32
C ASN A 53 0.30 7.72 -9.79
N ALA A 54 1.25 6.84 -10.07
CA ALA A 54 1.53 6.45 -11.45
C ALA A 54 0.55 5.36 -11.92
N ASP A 55 -0.27 5.67 -12.92
CA ASP A 55 -1.10 4.69 -13.62
C ASP A 55 -0.22 3.55 -14.19
N GLN A 56 -0.70 2.31 -14.02
CA GLN A 56 -0.04 1.09 -14.48
C GLN A 56 -0.87 0.31 -15.52
N MET A 57 -2.04 0.81 -15.94
CA MET A 57 -2.91 0.13 -16.92
C MET A 57 -2.18 -0.23 -18.21
N ALA A 58 -1.44 0.71 -18.79
CA ALA A 58 -0.67 0.48 -20.02
C ALA A 58 0.33 -0.68 -19.92
N LYS A 59 0.84 -0.98 -18.71
CA LYS A 59 1.73 -2.13 -18.50
C LYS A 59 1.00 -3.46 -18.44
N GLY A 60 -0.22 -3.47 -17.89
CA GLY A 60 -1.08 -4.65 -17.91
C GLY A 60 -1.54 -4.93 -19.33
N ALA A 61 -2.00 -3.90 -20.04
CA ALA A 61 -2.39 -3.98 -21.45
C ALA A 61 -1.28 -4.55 -22.32
N ALA A 62 -0.04 -4.05 -22.18
CA ALA A 62 1.10 -4.58 -22.94
C ALA A 62 1.37 -6.08 -22.72
N VAL A 63 1.03 -6.64 -21.54
CA VAL A 63 1.15 -8.09 -21.30
C VAL A 63 0.05 -8.87 -22.02
N VAL A 64 -1.17 -8.32 -22.07
CA VAL A 64 -2.29 -8.89 -22.83
C VAL A 64 -2.00 -8.83 -24.33
N ASP A 65 -1.52 -7.70 -24.83
CA ASP A 65 -1.16 -7.54 -26.25
C ASP A 65 -0.07 -8.53 -26.68
N GLU A 66 0.96 -8.72 -25.84
CA GLU A 66 2.00 -9.72 -26.06
C GLU A 66 1.40 -11.13 -26.12
N HIS A 67 0.45 -11.44 -25.24
CA HIS A 67 -0.22 -12.74 -25.18
C HIS A 67 -1.06 -13.01 -26.45
N LEU A 68 -1.89 -12.05 -26.86
CA LEU A 68 -2.72 -12.17 -28.06
C LEU A 68 -1.89 -12.25 -29.34
N SER A 69 -0.82 -11.45 -29.43
CA SER A 69 0.10 -11.49 -30.58
C SER A 69 0.76 -12.86 -30.74
N ASN A 70 1.06 -13.56 -29.65
CA ASN A 70 1.62 -14.92 -29.70
C ASN A 70 0.62 -15.97 -30.16
N LYS A 71 -0.69 -15.70 -30.01
CA LYS A 71 -1.79 -16.56 -30.50
C LYS A 71 -2.30 -16.16 -31.89
N GLU A 72 -1.74 -15.11 -32.49
CA GLU A 72 -2.24 -14.48 -33.73
C GLU A 72 -3.71 -14.04 -33.61
N GLU A 73 -4.16 -13.71 -32.40
CA GLU A 73 -5.53 -13.31 -32.11
C GLU A 73 -5.66 -11.77 -32.11
N VAL A 74 -6.77 -11.28 -32.68
CA VAL A 74 -7.13 -9.86 -32.64
C VAL A 74 -8.50 -9.72 -32.01
N ILE A 75 -8.57 -8.91 -30.96
CA ILE A 75 -9.80 -8.67 -30.22
C ILE A 75 -10.30 -7.26 -30.49
N PHE A 76 -11.58 -7.17 -30.83
CA PHE A 76 -12.29 -5.90 -30.90
C PHE A 76 -13.30 -5.84 -29.75
N GLY A 77 -13.11 -4.88 -28.84
CA GLY A 77 -13.98 -4.67 -27.67
C GLY A 77 -13.47 -5.31 -26.38
N THR A 78 -14.37 -5.50 -25.40
CA THR A 78 -14.03 -6.06 -24.08
C THR A 78 -14.38 -7.54 -24.04
N LEU A 79 -13.40 -8.37 -23.70
CA LEU A 79 -13.59 -9.81 -23.49
C LEU A 79 -13.11 -10.22 -22.09
N PRO A 80 -13.81 -11.16 -21.44
CA PRO A 80 -13.30 -11.81 -20.23
C PRO A 80 -11.97 -12.52 -20.51
N SER A 81 -11.06 -12.55 -19.53
CA SER A 81 -9.77 -13.24 -19.67
C SER A 81 -9.90 -14.73 -20.02
N SER A 82 -10.96 -15.37 -19.53
CA SER A 82 -11.27 -16.77 -19.84
C SER A 82 -11.57 -17.05 -21.32
N ARG A 83 -11.80 -16.01 -22.14
CA ARG A 83 -12.02 -16.12 -23.59
C ARG A 83 -10.73 -15.99 -24.41
N ILE A 84 -9.62 -15.62 -23.78
CA ILE A 84 -8.30 -15.41 -24.43
C ILE A 84 -7.25 -16.41 -23.93
N THR A 85 -7.70 -17.38 -23.15
CA THR A 85 -6.91 -18.44 -22.52
C THR A 85 -7.60 -19.79 -22.77
N ASP A 86 -6.82 -20.82 -23.03
CA ASP A 86 -7.29 -22.16 -23.37
C ASP A 86 -7.56 -23.01 -22.13
N SER A 87 -7.02 -22.61 -20.97
CA SER A 87 -7.24 -23.30 -19.70
C SER A 87 -7.24 -22.35 -18.49
N PRO A 88 -7.84 -22.79 -17.35
CA PRO A 88 -7.76 -22.04 -16.09
C PRO A 88 -6.33 -21.80 -15.58
N GLU A 89 -5.41 -22.74 -15.82
CA GLU A 89 -4.01 -22.61 -15.44
C GLU A 89 -3.31 -21.51 -16.25
N GLU A 90 -3.60 -21.44 -17.55
CA GLU A 90 -3.09 -20.37 -18.42
C GLU A 90 -3.67 -19.00 -18.00
N GLU A 91 -4.97 -18.94 -17.70
CA GLU A 91 -5.61 -17.72 -17.21
C GLU A 91 -4.95 -17.23 -15.91
N LYS A 92 -4.68 -18.14 -14.98
CA LYS A 92 -3.98 -17.83 -13.73
C LYS A 92 -2.56 -17.33 -13.99
N ALA A 93 -1.83 -17.94 -14.91
CA ALA A 93 -0.48 -17.52 -15.28
C ALA A 93 -0.46 -16.13 -15.93
N LEU A 94 -1.42 -15.85 -16.83
CA LEU A 94 -1.58 -14.55 -17.46
C LEU A 94 -1.92 -13.46 -16.44
N LYS A 95 -2.90 -13.70 -15.56
CA LYS A 95 -3.25 -12.78 -14.45
C LYS A 95 -2.03 -12.49 -13.57
N HIS A 96 -1.26 -13.51 -13.21
CA HIS A 96 -0.04 -13.33 -12.43
C HIS A 96 1.01 -12.49 -13.18
N LYS A 97 1.22 -12.71 -14.48
CA LYS A 97 2.16 -11.93 -15.32
C LYS A 97 1.73 -10.46 -15.43
N ILE A 98 0.43 -10.19 -15.57
CA ILE A 98 -0.15 -8.85 -15.57
C ILE A 98 0.13 -8.16 -14.22
N GLN A 99 -0.24 -8.83 -13.11
CA GLN A 99 -0.02 -8.31 -11.76
C GLN A 99 1.46 -8.04 -11.49
N ASP A 100 2.36 -8.95 -11.90
CA ASP A 100 3.80 -8.79 -11.84
C ASP A 100 4.27 -7.51 -12.52
N LYS A 101 3.83 -7.30 -13.75
CA LYS A 101 4.25 -6.15 -14.55
C LYS A 101 3.73 -4.83 -13.98
N MET A 102 2.46 -4.79 -13.58
CA MET A 102 1.83 -3.60 -12.99
C MET A 102 2.48 -3.22 -11.66
N THR A 103 2.83 -4.22 -10.84
CA THR A 103 3.34 -3.99 -9.48
C THR A 103 4.86 -3.97 -9.35
N THR A 104 5.61 -4.13 -10.45
CA THR A 104 7.09 -4.14 -10.43
C THR A 104 7.69 -2.91 -9.71
N ARG A 105 7.04 -1.74 -9.84
CA ARG A 105 7.48 -0.50 -9.16
C ARG A 105 7.33 -0.57 -7.64
N ILE A 106 6.38 -1.35 -7.11
CA ILE A 106 6.13 -1.48 -5.67
C ILE A 106 7.33 -2.09 -4.96
N LYS A 107 7.99 -3.10 -5.55
CA LYS A 107 9.24 -3.64 -4.99
C LYS A 107 10.33 -2.57 -4.85
N LYS A 108 10.43 -1.64 -5.81
CA LYS A 108 11.37 -0.51 -5.74
C LYS A 108 10.97 0.50 -4.64
N VAL A 109 9.68 0.77 -4.48
CA VAL A 109 9.13 1.60 -3.41
C VAL A 109 9.48 1.01 -2.05
N CYS A 110 9.17 -0.26 -1.82
CA CYS A 110 9.49 -0.94 -0.57
C CYS A 110 10.99 -1.01 -0.31
N SER A 111 11.81 -1.27 -1.34
CA SER A 111 13.28 -1.29 -1.20
C SER A 111 13.85 0.07 -0.76
N LYS A 112 13.34 1.18 -1.32
CA LYS A 112 13.75 2.53 -0.91
C LYS A 112 13.33 2.83 0.53
N ALA A 113 12.05 2.58 0.86
CA ALA A 113 11.54 2.76 2.20
C ALA A 113 12.31 1.93 3.24
N ASN A 114 12.62 0.67 2.93
CA ASN A 114 13.39 -0.20 3.82
C ASN A 114 14.77 0.39 4.14
N LYS A 115 15.46 0.98 3.14
CA LYS A 115 16.75 1.65 3.36
C LYS A 115 16.62 2.91 4.21
N GLN A 116 15.60 3.73 3.96
CA GLN A 116 15.34 4.94 4.74
C GLN A 116 15.03 4.61 6.21
N LEU A 117 14.18 3.62 6.46
CA LEU A 117 13.87 3.12 7.80
C LEU A 117 15.09 2.52 8.50
N ALA A 118 15.86 1.67 7.81
CA ALA A 118 17.09 1.10 8.37
C ALA A 118 18.06 2.17 8.86
N LYS A 119 18.22 3.23 8.06
CA LYS A 119 19.08 4.36 8.40
C LYS A 119 18.59 5.13 9.63
N GLN A 120 17.28 5.29 9.82
CA GLN A 120 16.77 5.94 11.03
C GLN A 120 17.00 5.10 12.28
N PHE A 121 16.97 3.77 12.16
CA PHE A 121 17.25 2.90 13.31
C PHE A 121 18.68 3.03 13.83
N GLU A 122 19.64 3.47 13.01
CA GLU A 122 21.01 3.78 13.46
C GLU A 122 21.05 4.97 14.43
N LYS A 123 20.07 5.88 14.34
CA LYS A 123 19.99 7.12 15.14
C LYS A 123 19.10 7.00 16.37
N LEU A 124 18.29 5.95 16.44
CA LEU A 124 17.34 5.74 17.52
C LEU A 124 17.87 4.69 18.50
N PRO A 125 17.38 4.70 19.76
CA PRO A 125 17.64 3.58 20.65
C PRO A 125 17.24 2.28 19.95
N HIS A 126 17.95 1.20 20.25
CA HIS A 126 17.57 -0.12 19.77
C HIS A 126 16.05 -0.26 19.95
N LEU A 127 15.37 -0.85 18.95
CA LEU A 127 13.99 -1.36 19.05
C LEU A 127 12.88 -0.46 18.47
N ALA A 128 13.25 0.51 17.64
CA ALA A 128 12.30 1.25 16.81
C ALA A 128 11.53 0.33 15.83
N THR A 129 10.25 0.63 15.63
CA THR A 129 9.40 -0.08 14.67
C THR A 129 9.27 0.73 13.39
N GLY A 130 9.70 0.19 12.25
CA GLY A 130 9.47 0.83 10.95
C GLY A 130 8.11 0.49 10.36
N VAL A 131 7.48 1.52 9.79
CA VAL A 131 6.16 1.48 9.18
C VAL A 131 6.26 2.11 7.80
N LEU A 132 5.79 1.39 6.78
CA LEU A 132 5.58 1.95 5.45
C LEU A 132 4.13 2.43 5.34
N ILE A 133 3.91 3.68 4.95
CA ILE A 133 2.60 4.25 4.69
C ILE A 133 2.46 4.42 3.17
N LEU A 134 1.57 3.63 2.57
CA LEU A 134 1.27 3.70 1.14
C LEU A 134 -0.02 4.47 0.92
N ILE A 135 0.05 5.51 0.10
CA ILE A 135 -1.10 6.37 -0.22
C ILE A 135 -1.46 6.19 -1.69
N ASN A 136 -2.75 5.97 -1.95
CA ASN A 136 -3.32 5.92 -3.29
C ASN A 136 -4.62 6.74 -3.29
N GLU A 137 -4.58 7.93 -3.88
CA GLU A 137 -5.74 8.82 -3.94
C GLU A 137 -6.74 8.39 -5.02
N ASP A 138 -6.29 8.22 -6.25
CA ASP A 138 -7.16 8.06 -7.42
C ASP A 138 -6.68 7.00 -8.42
N ASN A 139 -5.61 6.27 -8.10
CA ASN A 139 -5.06 5.27 -9.00
C ASN A 139 -5.85 3.95 -8.92
N THR A 140 -6.88 3.87 -9.74
CA THR A 140 -7.76 2.71 -9.89
C THR A 140 -7.06 1.48 -10.47
N SER A 141 -5.95 1.66 -11.20
CA SER A 141 -5.17 0.55 -11.78
C SER A 141 -4.49 -0.34 -10.74
N LEU A 142 -4.33 0.16 -9.50
CA LEU A 142 -3.65 -0.52 -8.42
C LEU A 142 -4.63 -0.95 -7.35
N HIS A 143 -5.20 -2.14 -7.51
CA HIS A 143 -6.07 -2.71 -6.49
C HIS A 143 -5.30 -2.97 -5.18
N PRO A 144 -5.85 -2.63 -4.00
CA PRO A 144 -5.17 -2.81 -2.71
C PRO A 144 -4.64 -4.23 -2.47
N SER A 145 -5.38 -5.27 -2.91
CA SER A 145 -4.95 -6.66 -2.75
C SER A 145 -3.62 -6.96 -3.45
N MET A 146 -3.47 -6.52 -4.70
CA MET A 146 -2.25 -6.66 -5.49
C MET A 146 -1.07 -5.95 -4.82
N ILE A 147 -1.31 -4.77 -4.23
CA ILE A 147 -0.25 -4.05 -3.51
C ILE A 147 0.12 -4.76 -2.21
N ALA A 148 -0.88 -5.23 -1.45
CA ALA A 148 -0.67 -5.94 -0.21
C ALA A 148 0.16 -7.22 -0.41
N GLU A 149 -0.19 -8.03 -1.41
CA GLU A 149 0.56 -9.24 -1.77
C GLU A 149 2.02 -8.91 -2.07
N ARG A 150 2.28 -7.82 -2.80
CA ARG A 150 3.64 -7.42 -3.18
C ARG A 150 4.46 -6.90 -2.02
N VAL A 151 3.81 -6.19 -1.12
CA VAL A 151 4.43 -5.80 0.14
C VAL A 151 4.75 -7.04 0.96
N ILE A 152 3.88 -8.05 1.02
CA ILE A 152 4.09 -9.32 1.73
C ILE A 152 5.22 -10.15 1.10
N ASP A 153 5.31 -10.25 -0.22
CA ASP A 153 6.42 -10.90 -0.92
C ASP A 153 7.75 -10.18 -0.67
N PHE A 154 7.71 -8.85 -0.77
CA PHE A 154 8.79 -7.99 -0.32
C PHE A 154 8.95 -8.03 1.19
N ALA A 155 8.06 -8.64 1.97
CA ALA A 155 8.12 -8.91 3.42
C ALA A 155 8.57 -10.35 3.79
N ALA A 156 8.70 -11.26 2.80
CA ALA A 156 9.22 -12.64 2.91
C ALA A 156 10.70 -12.88 2.48
N SER A 157 11.14 -12.41 1.29
CA SER A 157 12.52 -12.40 0.68
C SER A 157 13.78 -11.58 1.18
N GLN A 158 13.77 -10.60 2.11
CA GLN A 158 14.87 -9.65 2.45
C GLN A 158 14.94 -9.31 3.96
N PRO A 159 16.08 -8.83 4.52
CA PRO A 159 16.13 -8.27 5.88
C PRO A 159 15.33 -6.96 5.97
N ARG A 160 14.44 -6.84 6.96
CA ARG A 160 13.32 -5.87 6.91
C ARG A 160 13.24 -4.93 8.08
N SER A 161 13.42 -3.67 7.75
CA SER A 161 13.08 -2.52 8.58
C SER A 161 11.60 -2.14 8.47
N ILE A 162 10.88 -2.67 7.48
CA ILE A 162 9.42 -2.54 7.37
C ILE A 162 8.77 -3.65 8.20
N HIS A 163 8.18 -3.28 9.34
CA HIS A 163 7.48 -4.22 10.22
C HIS A 163 5.96 -4.13 10.09
N TYR A 164 5.45 -3.00 9.63
CA TYR A 164 4.03 -2.83 9.27
C TYR A 164 3.91 -2.06 7.96
N CYS A 165 2.79 -2.27 7.27
CA CYS A 165 2.38 -1.43 6.16
C CYS A 165 0.97 -0.90 6.43
N LEU A 166 0.81 0.42 6.46
CA LEU A 166 -0.49 1.09 6.51
C LEU A 166 -0.83 1.60 5.12
N MET A 167 -1.87 1.05 4.50
CA MET A 167 -2.29 1.41 3.16
C MET A 167 -3.56 2.26 3.22
N ILE A 168 -3.53 3.43 2.61
CA ILE A 168 -4.61 4.41 2.60
C ILE A 168 -5.02 4.63 1.14
N PHE A 169 -6.08 3.94 0.73
CA PHE A 169 -6.53 3.87 -0.65
C PHE A 169 -7.98 4.40 -0.69
N GLU A 170 -8.28 5.48 -1.44
CA GLU A 170 -9.69 5.94 -1.53
C GLU A 170 -10.58 4.92 -2.24
N SER A 171 -9.98 4.05 -3.07
CA SER A 171 -10.66 2.94 -3.74
C SER A 171 -11.01 1.79 -2.79
N HIS A 172 -10.31 1.63 -1.67
CA HIS A 172 -10.63 0.60 -0.69
C HIS A 172 -11.75 1.06 0.24
N LYS A 173 -12.98 0.64 -0.07
CA LYS A 173 -14.17 0.99 0.69
C LYS A 173 -14.79 -0.25 1.31
N ILE A 174 -15.30 -0.09 2.52
CA ILE A 174 -16.04 -1.13 3.23
C ILE A 174 -17.43 -0.61 3.58
N LYS A 175 -18.38 -1.53 3.73
CA LYS A 175 -19.76 -1.19 4.07
C LYS A 175 -19.84 -0.85 5.56
N ALA A 176 -20.23 0.37 5.87
CA ALA A 176 -20.46 0.84 7.23
C ALA A 176 -21.75 1.66 7.25
N MET A 177 -22.70 1.32 8.12
CA MET A 177 -24.01 1.99 8.24
C MET A 177 -24.74 2.16 6.89
N GLY A 178 -24.68 1.13 6.04
CA GLY A 178 -25.31 1.14 4.71
C GLY A 178 -24.58 1.94 3.63
N LYS A 179 -23.42 2.54 3.92
CA LYS A 179 -22.60 3.31 2.98
C LYS A 179 -21.26 2.64 2.72
N LEU A 180 -20.69 2.83 1.53
CA LEU A 180 -19.31 2.44 1.22
C LEU A 180 -18.36 3.58 1.56
N LEU A 181 -17.54 3.39 2.59
CA LEU A 181 -16.63 4.40 3.12
C LEU A 181 -15.18 3.93 3.02
N PRO A 182 -14.21 4.79 2.65
CA PRO A 182 -12.79 4.45 2.64
C PRO A 182 -12.33 3.95 4.01
N TYR A 183 -11.50 2.92 4.03
CA TYR A 183 -10.93 2.39 5.27
C TYR A 183 -9.46 1.99 5.05
N PRO A 184 -8.51 2.35 5.92
CA PRO A 184 -7.13 1.95 5.72
C PRO A 184 -6.92 0.47 6.01
N LEU A 185 -5.94 -0.14 5.34
CA LEU A 185 -5.50 -1.50 5.61
C LEU A 185 -4.21 -1.47 6.43
N LEU A 186 -4.13 -2.30 7.47
CA LEU A 186 -2.92 -2.44 8.29
C LEU A 186 -2.41 -3.87 8.15
N LEU A 187 -1.26 -4.02 7.51
CA LEU A 187 -0.57 -5.29 7.36
C LEU A 187 0.44 -5.45 8.50
N ASP A 188 0.31 -6.53 9.27
CA ASP A 188 1.32 -6.96 10.23
C ASP A 188 2.36 -7.81 9.51
N LEU A 189 3.58 -7.28 9.40
CA LEU A 189 4.73 -7.92 8.75
C LEU A 189 5.81 -8.27 9.80
N THR A 190 5.45 -8.18 11.09
CA THR A 190 6.38 -8.35 12.20
C THR A 190 6.83 -9.80 12.32
N ARG A 191 8.11 -9.97 12.71
CA ARG A 191 8.68 -11.29 13.04
C ARG A 191 9.03 -11.44 14.51
N SER A 192 8.89 -10.37 15.29
CA SER A 192 9.21 -10.37 16.72
C SER A 192 8.03 -9.89 17.55
N ALA A 193 7.84 -10.53 18.71
CA ALA A 193 6.86 -10.10 19.72
C ALA A 193 7.09 -8.65 20.19
N ARG A 194 8.32 -8.15 20.04
CA ARG A 194 8.67 -6.80 20.43
C ARG A 194 8.07 -5.74 19.50
N GLN A 195 8.19 -5.93 18.18
CA GLN A 195 7.58 -5.03 17.20
C GLN A 195 6.04 -5.07 17.28
N ARG A 196 5.46 -6.19 17.76
CA ARG A 196 4.02 -6.31 18.02
C ARG A 196 3.47 -5.33 19.07
N ARG A 197 4.31 -4.77 19.93
CA ARG A 197 3.90 -3.73 20.90
C ARG A 197 3.37 -2.46 20.23
N SER A 198 3.82 -2.19 19.00
CA SER A 198 3.39 -1.03 18.21
C SER A 198 2.01 -1.22 17.56
N LEU A 199 1.47 -2.44 17.54
CA LEU A 199 0.20 -2.76 16.87
C LEU A 199 -0.96 -1.94 17.43
N GLY A 200 -1.07 -1.82 18.76
CA GLY A 200 -2.17 -1.07 19.39
C GLY A 200 -2.18 0.41 18.99
N PHE A 201 -1.00 1.04 18.91
CA PHE A 201 -0.86 2.41 18.42
C PHE A 201 -1.27 2.52 16.95
N LEU A 202 -0.77 1.63 16.09
CA LEU A 202 -1.07 1.66 14.65
C LEU A 202 -2.56 1.38 14.35
N GLN A 203 -3.19 0.48 15.12
CA GLN A 203 -4.63 0.27 15.06
C GLN A 203 -5.41 1.50 15.53
N SER A 204 -4.89 2.26 16.51
CA SER A 204 -5.47 3.54 16.90
C SER A 204 -5.37 4.57 15.79
N VAL A 205 -4.21 4.70 15.14
CA VAL A 205 -4.01 5.60 13.98
C VAL A 205 -4.95 5.22 12.83
N GLN A 206 -5.00 3.94 12.45
CA GLN A 206 -5.92 3.41 11.44
C GLN A 206 -7.38 3.76 11.77
N TRP A 207 -7.80 3.52 13.02
CA TRP A 207 -9.15 3.80 13.47
C TRP A 207 -9.48 5.29 13.49
N GLN A 208 -8.58 6.11 14.03
CA GLN A 208 -8.77 7.55 14.09
C GLN A 208 -8.88 8.17 12.70
N TRP A 209 -8.10 7.67 11.74
CA TRP A 209 -8.25 8.07 10.36
C TRP A 209 -9.59 7.62 9.76
N ALA A 210 -10.01 6.37 9.97
CA ALA A 210 -11.31 5.90 9.48
C ALA A 210 -12.47 6.78 10.01
N LYS A 211 -12.42 7.22 11.26
CA LYS A 211 -13.43 8.13 11.82
C LYS A 211 -13.56 9.45 11.06
N THR A 212 -12.50 9.96 10.43
CA THR A 212 -12.57 11.19 9.62
C THR A 212 -13.43 11.01 8.36
N TYR A 213 -13.65 9.76 7.93
CA TYR A 213 -14.56 9.38 6.84
C TYR A 213 -15.97 8.99 7.31
N GLY A 214 -16.28 9.14 8.61
CA GLY A 214 -17.60 8.86 9.16
C GLY A 214 -17.83 7.42 9.64
N HIS A 215 -16.77 6.63 9.81
CA HIS A 215 -16.89 5.32 10.46
C HIS A 215 -17.20 5.49 11.95
N THR A 216 -18.22 4.77 12.43
CA THR A 216 -18.66 4.79 13.84
C THR A 216 -18.23 3.56 14.64
N GLU A 217 -17.90 2.47 13.96
CA GLU A 217 -17.48 1.21 14.57
C GLU A 217 -16.19 0.69 13.94
N LYS A 218 -15.38 -0.01 14.74
CA LYS A 218 -14.19 -0.71 14.24
C LYS A 218 -14.65 -1.96 13.50
N VAL A 219 -14.32 -2.04 12.22
CA VAL A 219 -14.53 -3.24 11.40
C VAL A 219 -13.63 -4.36 11.89
N LEU A 220 -14.02 -5.62 11.93
CA LEU A 220 -13.17 -6.71 12.45
C LEU A 220 -12.06 -7.09 11.45
N SER A 221 -10.99 -7.76 11.90
CA SER A 221 -9.82 -8.08 11.04
C SER A 221 -10.18 -8.85 9.77
N ASP A 222 -11.17 -9.74 9.86
CA ASP A 222 -11.51 -10.67 8.79
C ASP A 222 -12.23 -9.96 7.64
N GLU A 223 -12.99 -8.91 7.97
CA GLU A 223 -13.65 -8.01 7.01
C GLU A 223 -12.68 -6.99 6.39
N ARG A 224 -11.45 -6.87 6.94
CA ARG A 224 -10.38 -6.00 6.42
C ARG A 224 -9.42 -6.74 5.50
N ASN A 225 -9.61 -8.02 5.20
CA ASN A 225 -8.62 -8.77 4.41
C ASN A 225 -8.71 -8.38 2.92
N PRO A 226 -7.71 -7.66 2.37
CA PRO A 226 -7.75 -7.25 0.98
C PRO A 226 -7.60 -8.44 0.02
N ILE A 227 -6.98 -9.55 0.47
CA ILE A 227 -6.77 -10.75 -0.35
C ILE A 227 -8.08 -11.51 -0.57
N ALA A 228 -9.02 -11.43 0.38
CA ALA A 228 -10.36 -12.00 0.22
C ALA A 228 -11.28 -11.14 -0.66
N TYR A 229 -10.93 -9.86 -0.86
CA TYR A 229 -11.68 -8.90 -1.66
C TYR A 229 -11.07 -8.83 -3.07
N PHE A 230 -11.26 -9.87 -3.88
CA PHE A 230 -11.16 -9.72 -5.33
C PHE A 230 -12.55 -9.28 -5.81
N PRO A 231 -12.77 -8.01 -6.21
CA PRO A 231 -13.90 -7.75 -7.09
C PRO A 231 -13.67 -8.61 -8.34
N GLU A 232 -14.64 -9.46 -8.68
CA GLU A 232 -14.52 -10.46 -9.76
C GLU A 232 -14.26 -9.85 -11.15
N ASP A 233 -14.29 -8.53 -11.27
CA ASP A 233 -14.20 -7.81 -12.54
C ASP A 233 -13.01 -6.83 -12.57
N LEU A 234 -11.79 -7.36 -12.77
CA LEU A 234 -10.73 -6.56 -13.39
C LEU A 234 -11.12 -6.33 -14.86
N THR A 235 -11.93 -5.31 -15.09
CA THR A 235 -12.29 -4.85 -16.44
C THR A 235 -11.12 -4.03 -16.99
N PHE A 236 -10.40 -4.61 -17.95
CA PHE A 236 -9.52 -3.84 -18.82
C PHE A 236 -10.39 -3.23 -19.93
N GLY A 237 -10.75 -1.96 -19.79
CA GLY A 237 -11.50 -1.22 -20.80
C GLY A 237 -10.81 0.11 -21.11
N GLY A 238 -10.61 0.38 -22.40
CA GLY A 238 -10.22 1.68 -22.94
C GLY A 238 -11.38 2.64 -23.08
#